data_AF-A0A7R9WH27-F1
#
_entry.id   AF-A0A7R9WH27-F1
#
_cell.length_a   1.000
_cell.length_b   1.000
_cell.length_c   1.000
_cell.angle_alpha   90.00
_cell.angle_beta   90.00
_cell.angle_gamma   90.00
#
_symmetry.space_group_name_H-M   'P 1'
#
loop_
_entity.id
_entity.type
_entity.pdbx_description
1 polymer ?
#
loop_
_entity_poly.entity_id
_entity_poly.type
_entity_poly.pdbx_seq_one_letter_code
_entity_poly.pdbx_strand_id
1 'polypeptide(L)'
;VTPEAAAGLTPSALAYLRARNADPMCSFGDFAAVSDVVDEATALILKKEVSDGIVAPGYTPEALEILKKKKGGKFIVLEAKSDYDPGEVEYREVYGMTFAQRRNHIVLSKEHIGAAVTAKKDALTDDAVRDMVVSSVCIKYTQSNSVGFAKDGMMVGVGAGQQSRVDCVKLAGRKVRTWYLRQHPKVLDLKFREGVKRQDRVNARVRYIEGDFTPEERVRWEAQFETVPPPLTDGEKDEFMARAEGV
;
A
#
# COMPACT_ATOMS: atom_id res chain seq x y z
N VAL A 1 1.51 -11.70 -2.26
CA VAL A 1 2.31 -12.23 -3.38
C VAL A 1 2.96 -13.49 -2.84
N THR A 2 2.76 -14.67 -3.43
CA THR A 2 3.45 -15.87 -2.93
C THR A 2 4.95 -15.74 -3.23
N PRO A 3 5.83 -16.44 -2.50
CA PRO A 3 7.27 -16.41 -2.78
C PRO A 3 7.61 -16.74 -4.24
N GLU A 4 6.91 -17.70 -4.84
CA GLU A 4 7.12 -18.09 -6.25
C GLU A 4 6.71 -16.96 -7.20
N ALA A 5 5.58 -16.31 -6.92
CA ALA A 5 5.13 -15.16 -7.71
C ALA A 5 6.06 -13.95 -7.56
N ALA A 6 6.77 -13.82 -6.43
CA ALA A 6 7.75 -12.76 -6.23
C ALA A 6 9.07 -13.02 -6.99
N ALA A 7 9.50 -14.28 -7.10
CA ALA A 7 10.75 -14.66 -7.77
C ALA A 7 10.76 -14.34 -9.28
N GLY A 8 9.59 -14.32 -9.92
CA GLY A 8 9.44 -13.97 -11.34
C GLY A 8 9.32 -12.47 -11.63
N LEU A 9 9.40 -11.60 -10.61
CA LEU A 9 9.24 -10.16 -10.76
C LEU A 9 10.58 -9.45 -10.59
N THR A 10 10.77 -8.37 -11.35
CA THR A 10 11.88 -7.45 -11.12
C THR A 10 11.70 -6.73 -9.78
N PRO A 11 12.77 -6.21 -9.16
CA PRO A 11 12.67 -5.50 -7.88
C PRO A 11 11.63 -4.37 -7.88
N SER A 12 11.61 -3.54 -8.94
CA SER A 12 10.66 -2.43 -9.09
C SER A 12 9.21 -2.94 -9.26
N ALA A 13 9.00 -4.01 -10.03
CA ALA A 13 7.69 -4.61 -10.21
C ALA A 13 7.15 -5.19 -8.90
N LEU A 14 8.00 -5.88 -8.12
CA LEU A 14 7.65 -6.40 -6.80
C LEU A 14 7.36 -5.28 -5.81
N ALA A 15 8.19 -4.22 -5.79
CA ALA A 15 7.99 -3.07 -4.91
C ALA A 15 6.66 -2.35 -5.20
N TYR A 16 6.36 -2.08 -6.48
CA TYR A 16 5.09 -1.48 -6.88
C TYR A 16 3.89 -2.38 -6.50
N LEU A 17 4.00 -3.69 -6.78
CA LEU A 17 2.94 -4.64 -6.46
C LEU A 17 2.67 -4.70 -4.95
N ARG A 18 3.74 -4.68 -4.13
CA ARG A 18 3.63 -4.64 -2.66
C ARG A 18 3.00 -3.33 -2.19
N ALA A 19 3.49 -2.18 -2.66
CA ALA A 19 2.97 -0.87 -2.29
C ALA A 19 1.45 -0.75 -2.56
N ARG A 20 1.02 -1.12 -3.77
CA ARG A 20 -0.40 -1.11 -4.15
C ARG A 20 -1.25 -2.07 -3.33
N ASN A 21 -0.69 -3.22 -2.95
CA ASN A 21 -1.42 -4.24 -2.18
C ASN A 21 -1.45 -3.99 -0.68
N ALA A 22 -0.73 -3.00 -0.15
CA ALA A 22 -0.87 -2.56 1.24
C ALA A 22 -2.35 -2.27 1.55
N ASP A 23 -2.99 -1.48 0.68
CA ASP A 23 -4.43 -1.22 0.71
C ASP A 23 -4.95 -0.98 -0.72
N PRO A 24 -5.49 -2.01 -1.39
CA PRO A 24 -5.89 -1.90 -2.79
C PRO A 24 -7.18 -1.08 -2.98
N MET A 25 -7.96 -0.84 -1.92
CA MET A 25 -9.13 0.04 -1.97
C MET A 25 -8.67 1.49 -2.05
N CYS A 26 -7.73 1.87 -1.18
CA CYS A 26 -7.14 3.21 -1.22
C CYS A 26 -6.25 3.46 -2.44
N SER A 27 -5.73 2.42 -3.08
CA SER A 27 -4.88 2.55 -4.27
C SER A 27 -5.65 2.71 -5.59
N PHE A 28 -6.99 2.73 -5.55
CA PHE A 28 -7.79 2.99 -6.74
C PHE A 28 -7.59 4.44 -7.18
N GLY A 29 -7.01 4.64 -8.37
CA GLY A 29 -6.64 5.99 -8.84
C GLY A 29 -5.38 6.54 -8.16
N ASP A 30 -4.48 5.67 -7.71
CA ASP A 30 -3.20 6.07 -7.15
C ASP A 30 -2.33 6.87 -8.15
N PHE A 31 -1.35 7.58 -7.61
CA PHE A 31 -0.24 8.13 -8.37
C PHE A 31 1.04 7.39 -7.95
N ALA A 32 1.58 6.56 -8.84
CA ALA A 32 2.74 5.73 -8.54
C ALA A 32 4.03 6.54 -8.52
N ALA A 33 4.95 6.21 -7.62
CA ALA A 33 6.32 6.72 -7.62
C ALA A 33 7.28 5.53 -7.59
N VAL A 34 8.25 5.48 -8.51
CA VAL A 34 9.24 4.40 -8.61
C VAL A 34 10.63 5.02 -8.53
N SER A 35 11.49 4.45 -7.69
CA SER A 35 12.86 4.94 -7.44
C SER A 35 13.84 4.67 -8.58
N ASP A 36 13.49 3.76 -9.48
CA ASP A 36 14.33 3.21 -10.54
C ASP A 36 13.68 3.38 -11.91
N VAL A 37 14.44 3.11 -12.97
CA VAL A 37 13.91 3.10 -14.34
C VAL A 37 12.79 2.07 -14.44
N VAL A 38 11.61 2.50 -14.89
CA VAL A 38 10.44 1.64 -15.01
C VAL A 38 10.62 0.70 -16.19
N ASP A 39 10.61 -0.59 -15.90
CA ASP A 39 10.73 -1.67 -16.87
C ASP A 39 9.35 -2.17 -17.38
N GLU A 40 9.40 -3.03 -18.41
CA GLU A 40 8.20 -3.63 -19.01
C GLU A 40 7.35 -4.38 -17.95
N ALA A 41 8.00 -5.12 -17.04
CA ALA A 41 7.31 -5.90 -16.01
C ALA A 41 6.47 -5.00 -15.08
N THR A 42 7.05 -3.90 -14.61
CA THR A 42 6.37 -2.89 -13.77
C THR A 42 5.22 -2.25 -14.55
N ALA A 43 5.46 -1.87 -15.81
CA ALA A 43 4.45 -1.27 -16.67
C ALA A 43 3.27 -2.22 -16.95
N LEU A 44 3.51 -3.52 -17.13
CA LEU A 44 2.48 -4.54 -17.33
C LEU A 44 1.59 -4.75 -16.10
N ILE A 45 2.16 -4.63 -14.90
CA ILE A 45 1.37 -4.64 -13.66
C ILE A 45 0.49 -3.38 -13.62
N LEU A 46 1.09 -2.19 -13.75
CA LEU A 46 0.39 -0.91 -13.69
C LEU A 46 -0.69 -0.75 -14.79
N LYS A 47 -0.49 -1.33 -15.97
CA LYS A 47 -1.45 -1.35 -17.08
C LYS A 47 -2.81 -1.92 -16.66
N LYS A 48 -2.80 -2.99 -15.85
CA LYS A 48 -4.01 -3.74 -15.43
C LYS A 48 -4.78 -3.05 -14.31
N GLU A 49 -4.14 -2.09 -13.64
CA GLU A 49 -4.65 -1.43 -12.45
C GLU A 49 -5.38 -0.12 -12.78
N VAL A 50 -6.22 0.38 -11.89
CA VAL A 50 -6.73 1.76 -12.02
C VAL A 50 -5.77 2.70 -11.29
N SER A 51 -5.17 3.61 -12.04
CA SER A 51 -4.13 4.54 -11.59
C SER A 51 -4.20 5.82 -12.44
N ASP A 52 -3.88 6.97 -11.84
CA ASP A 52 -3.97 8.28 -12.47
C ASP A 52 -2.66 8.76 -13.07
N GLY A 53 -1.52 8.33 -12.51
CA GLY A 53 -0.21 8.66 -13.08
C GLY A 53 0.93 7.89 -12.46
N ILE A 54 2.13 8.09 -13.03
CA ILE A 54 3.39 7.58 -12.51
C ILE A 54 4.48 8.64 -12.63
N VAL A 55 5.37 8.67 -11.64
CA VAL A 55 6.65 9.40 -11.68
C VAL A 55 7.80 8.44 -11.42
N ALA A 56 8.87 8.58 -12.19
CA ALA A 56 10.08 7.76 -12.08
C ALA A 56 11.30 8.53 -12.63
N PRO A 57 12.55 8.13 -12.34
CA PRO A 57 13.73 8.73 -12.95
C PRO A 57 13.89 8.43 -14.45
N GLY A 58 13.14 7.46 -14.98
CA GLY A 58 13.15 7.12 -16.39
C GLY A 58 12.27 5.91 -16.71
N TYR A 59 12.14 5.60 -17.99
CA TYR A 59 11.31 4.52 -18.51
C TYR A 59 12.03 3.80 -19.65
N THR A 60 11.96 2.47 -19.71
CA THR A 60 12.40 1.76 -20.92
C THR A 60 11.45 2.06 -22.09
N PRO A 61 11.88 1.91 -23.36
CA PRO A 61 11.01 2.10 -24.51
C PRO A 61 9.74 1.24 -24.44
N GLU A 62 9.88 -0.02 -24.03
CA GLU A 62 8.77 -0.98 -23.92
C GLU A 62 7.78 -0.56 -22.84
N ALA A 63 8.28 -0.15 -21.67
CA ALA A 63 7.46 0.37 -20.58
C ALA A 63 6.66 1.60 -21.04
N LEU A 64 7.31 2.54 -21.71
CA LEU A 64 6.68 3.77 -22.17
C LEU A 64 5.58 3.49 -23.21
N GLU A 65 5.79 2.56 -24.15
CA GLU A 65 4.79 2.17 -25.14
C GLU A 65 3.55 1.50 -24.51
N ILE A 66 3.73 0.80 -23.39
CA ILE A 66 2.63 0.25 -22.61
C ILE A 66 1.86 1.37 -21.91
N LEU A 67 2.57 2.26 -21.22
CA LEU A 67 1.96 3.28 -20.36
C LEU A 67 1.24 4.37 -21.16
N LYS A 68 1.76 4.76 -22.33
CA LYS A 68 1.10 5.69 -23.26
C LYS A 68 -0.31 5.25 -23.66
N LYS A 69 -0.58 3.95 -23.74
CA LYS A 69 -1.90 3.43 -24.17
C LYS A 69 -2.94 3.48 -23.05
N LYS A 70 -2.51 3.64 -21.80
CA LYS A 70 -3.40 3.63 -20.62
C LYS A 70 -4.29 4.89 -20.62
N LYS A 71 -5.50 4.76 -20.07
CA LYS A 71 -6.56 5.79 -20.06
C LYS A 71 -6.80 6.42 -21.46
N GLY A 72 -6.70 5.63 -22.52
CA GLY A 72 -6.91 6.08 -23.89
C GLY A 72 -5.95 7.19 -24.32
N GLY A 73 -4.67 7.10 -23.94
CA GLY A 73 -3.66 8.12 -24.26
C GLY A 73 -3.49 9.21 -23.20
N LYS A 74 -4.32 9.22 -22.15
CA LYS A 74 -4.37 10.31 -21.16
C LYS A 74 -3.70 9.98 -19.82
N PHE A 75 -2.97 8.87 -19.75
CA PHE A 75 -2.26 8.51 -18.51
C PHE A 75 -1.06 9.44 -18.29
N ILE A 76 -0.91 9.96 -17.07
CA ILE A 76 0.14 10.91 -16.74
C ILE A 76 1.44 10.14 -16.49
N VAL A 77 2.47 10.43 -17.29
CA VAL A 77 3.81 9.85 -17.14
C VAL A 77 4.77 11.01 -16.93
N LEU A 78 5.37 11.06 -15.74
CA LEU A 78 6.32 12.10 -15.35
C LEU A 78 7.72 11.50 -15.21
N GLU A 79 8.72 12.23 -15.68
CA GLU A 79 10.12 11.92 -15.43
C GLU A 79 10.67 12.89 -14.38
N ALA A 80 11.23 12.36 -13.30
CA ALA A 80 11.86 13.14 -12.24
C ALA A 80 13.37 13.16 -12.44
N LYS A 81 13.98 14.34 -12.34
CA LYS A 81 15.44 14.47 -12.33
C LYS A 81 15.97 14.08 -10.96
N SER A 82 16.80 13.04 -10.91
CA SER A 82 17.36 12.51 -9.65
C SER A 82 18.35 13.45 -8.98
N ASP A 83 18.92 14.39 -9.73
CA ASP A 83 19.87 15.41 -9.28
C ASP A 83 19.21 16.76 -8.94
N TYR A 84 17.87 16.84 -8.94
CA TYR A 84 17.15 18.06 -8.58
C TYR A 84 17.32 18.40 -7.09
N ASP A 85 17.77 19.63 -6.81
CA ASP A 85 17.82 20.19 -5.46
C ASP A 85 16.60 21.08 -5.18
N PRO A 86 15.73 20.72 -4.21
CA PRO A 86 14.58 21.55 -3.83
C PRO A 86 14.94 22.80 -3.00
N GLY A 87 16.21 22.98 -2.61
CA GLY A 87 16.64 24.05 -1.69
C GLY A 87 16.26 23.77 -0.23
N GLU A 88 16.67 24.65 0.69
CA GLU A 88 16.48 24.44 2.13
C GLU A 88 15.15 24.94 2.69
N VAL A 89 14.57 25.98 2.09
CA VAL A 89 13.39 26.67 2.61
C VAL A 89 12.20 26.39 1.71
N GLU A 90 11.08 26.00 2.33
CA GLU A 90 9.79 25.85 1.66
C GLU A 90 8.80 26.90 2.15
N TYR A 91 7.89 27.28 1.27
CA TYR A 91 6.89 28.32 1.49
C TYR A 91 5.49 27.74 1.32
N ARG A 92 4.56 28.17 2.17
CA ARG A 92 3.12 27.87 2.02
C ARG A 92 2.31 29.12 2.30
N GLU A 93 1.35 29.41 1.44
CA GLU A 93 0.37 30.46 1.68
C GLU A 93 -0.84 29.91 2.44
N VAL A 94 -1.25 30.60 3.51
CA VAL A 94 -2.49 30.32 4.24
C VAL A 94 -3.16 31.66 4.55
N TYR A 95 -4.36 31.85 4.02
CA TYR A 95 -5.18 33.05 4.26
C TYR A 95 -4.44 34.37 3.95
N GLY A 96 -3.73 34.42 2.81
CA GLY A 96 -2.97 35.58 2.37
C GLY A 96 -1.65 35.82 3.13
N MET A 97 -1.30 34.98 4.10
CA MET A 97 -0.02 35.03 4.81
C MET A 97 0.94 33.96 4.28
N THR A 98 2.22 34.31 4.11
CA THR A 98 3.26 33.37 3.72
C THR A 98 3.97 32.81 4.94
N PHE A 99 3.91 31.48 5.10
CA PHE A 99 4.69 30.73 6.07
C PHE A 99 5.95 30.22 5.39
N ALA A 100 7.10 30.40 6.04
CA ALA A 100 8.39 29.91 5.58
C ALA A 100 9.01 29.00 6.65
N GLN A 101 9.55 27.86 6.24
CA GLN A 101 10.25 26.95 7.14
C GLN A 101 11.38 26.22 6.43
N ARG A 102 12.34 25.70 7.19
CA ARG A 102 13.29 24.73 6.66
C ARG A 102 12.56 23.44 6.33
N ARG A 103 12.80 22.87 5.16
CA ARG A 103 12.23 21.57 4.78
C ARG A 103 12.76 20.44 5.66
N ASN A 104 11.96 19.39 5.81
CA ASN A 104 12.41 18.17 6.47
C ASN A 104 13.30 17.34 5.52
N HIS A 105 14.60 17.55 5.59
CA HIS A 105 15.62 16.87 4.78
C HIS A 105 16.21 15.60 5.44
N ILE A 106 15.69 15.16 6.59
CA ILE A 106 16.21 13.99 7.31
C ILE A 106 16.12 12.73 6.43
N VAL A 107 17.25 12.03 6.25
CA VAL A 107 17.31 10.75 5.54
C VAL A 107 17.26 9.63 6.57
N LEU A 108 16.11 8.99 6.69
CA LEU A 108 15.89 7.91 7.66
C LEU A 108 16.60 6.64 7.20
N SER A 109 17.41 6.07 8.08
CA SER A 109 18.27 4.91 7.84
C SER A 109 18.33 4.03 9.08
N LYS A 110 19.01 2.88 9.00
CA LYS A 110 19.24 1.99 10.15
C LYS A 110 19.88 2.69 11.36
N GLU A 111 20.66 3.75 11.12
CA GLU A 111 21.34 4.53 12.17
C GLU A 111 20.34 5.24 13.09
N HIS A 112 19.13 5.52 12.58
CA HIS A 112 18.06 6.16 13.33
C HIS A 112 17.27 5.16 14.20
N ILE A 113 17.52 3.85 14.07
CA ILE A 113 16.75 2.76 14.68
C ILE A 113 17.48 2.16 15.92
N GLY A 114 18.68 2.65 16.25
CA GLY A 114 19.59 1.98 17.20
C GLY A 114 19.40 2.25 18.69
N ALA A 115 18.57 3.21 19.11
CA ALA A 115 18.41 3.57 20.52
C ALA A 115 17.36 2.70 21.24
N ALA A 116 17.51 1.38 21.16
CA ALA A 116 16.58 0.46 21.82
C ALA A 116 16.66 0.60 23.35
N VAL A 117 15.54 0.96 23.96
CA VAL A 117 15.41 1.19 25.42
C VAL A 117 14.90 -0.04 26.17
N THR A 118 14.67 -1.16 25.49
CA THR A 118 14.14 -2.39 26.07
C THR A 118 15.26 -3.33 26.50
N ALA A 119 14.96 -4.21 27.47
CA ALA A 119 15.91 -5.20 27.98
C ALA A 119 16.38 -6.22 26.91
N LYS A 120 15.63 -6.37 25.80
CA LYS A 120 15.93 -7.29 24.69
C LYS A 120 16.43 -6.55 23.44
N LYS A 121 17.13 -5.43 23.60
CA LYS A 121 17.67 -4.62 22.50
C LYS A 121 18.48 -5.43 21.47
N ASP A 122 19.19 -6.47 21.91
CA ASP A 122 20.02 -7.31 21.04
C ASP A 122 19.20 -8.32 20.21
N ALA A 123 17.88 -8.39 20.41
CA ALA A 123 16.96 -9.25 19.65
C ALA A 123 16.43 -8.59 18.36
N LEU A 124 16.89 -7.39 18.02
CA LEU A 124 16.44 -6.67 16.85
C LEU A 124 17.07 -7.26 15.58
N THR A 125 16.25 -7.91 14.75
CA THR A 125 16.70 -8.52 13.50
C THR A 125 16.87 -7.49 12.39
N ASP A 126 17.69 -7.80 11.38
CA ASP A 126 17.86 -6.94 10.20
C ASP A 126 16.53 -6.73 9.45
N ASP A 127 15.65 -7.73 9.44
CA ASP A 127 14.30 -7.63 8.87
C ASP A 127 13.44 -6.60 9.62
N ALA A 128 13.48 -6.62 10.95
CA ALA A 128 12.77 -5.64 11.77
C ALA A 128 13.34 -4.22 11.57
N VAL A 129 14.67 -4.09 11.46
CA VAL A 129 15.32 -2.81 11.14
C VAL A 129 14.86 -2.29 9.77
N ARG A 130 14.85 -3.14 8.74
CA ARG A 130 14.34 -2.78 7.41
C ARG A 130 12.90 -2.28 7.49
N ASP A 131 12.03 -2.99 8.19
CA ASP A 131 10.61 -2.67 8.26
C ASP A 131 10.36 -1.36 9.04
N MET A 132 11.15 -1.11 10.09
CA MET A 132 11.14 0.18 10.80
C MET A 132 11.65 1.34 9.93
N VAL A 133 12.67 1.14 9.10
CA VAL A 133 13.11 2.17 8.14
C VAL A 133 12.01 2.45 7.10
N VAL A 134 11.42 1.40 6.52
CA VAL A 134 10.32 1.54 5.54
C VAL A 134 9.13 2.31 6.14
N SER A 135 8.68 1.93 7.34
CA SER A 135 7.57 2.60 8.01
C SER A 135 7.92 4.04 8.40
N SER A 136 9.14 4.31 8.87
CA SER A 136 9.56 5.67 9.24
C SER A 136 9.61 6.60 8.02
N VAL A 137 10.15 6.13 6.89
CA VAL A 137 10.13 6.87 5.62
C VAL A 137 8.70 7.14 5.14
N CYS A 138 7.82 6.13 5.19
CA CYS A 138 6.41 6.31 4.82
C CYS A 138 5.72 7.37 5.69
N ILE A 139 5.93 7.30 7.01
CA ILE A 139 5.28 8.19 7.97
C ILE A 139 5.80 9.63 7.89
N LYS A 140 7.07 9.83 7.52
CA LYS A 140 7.63 11.15 7.22
C LYS A 140 6.81 11.90 6.14
N TYR A 141 6.27 11.19 5.16
CA TYR A 141 5.50 11.76 4.05
C TYR A 141 3.98 11.57 4.19
N THR A 142 3.51 11.07 5.34
CA THR A 142 2.09 10.87 5.62
C THR A 142 1.54 12.06 6.40
N GLN A 143 0.35 12.56 6.03
CA GLN A 143 -0.31 13.66 6.75
C GLN A 143 -0.50 13.34 8.24
N SER A 144 -0.08 14.27 9.10
CA SER A 144 -0.10 14.10 10.56
C SER A 144 -1.50 14.22 11.17
N ASN A 145 -1.78 13.57 12.31
CA ASN A 145 -0.92 12.56 12.94
C ASN A 145 -1.06 11.21 12.21
N SER A 146 0.03 10.46 12.20
CA SER A 146 0.14 9.22 11.42
C SER A 146 0.81 8.09 12.21
N VAL A 147 0.41 6.86 11.90
CA VAL A 147 0.95 5.59 12.45
C VAL A 147 1.10 4.61 11.29
N GLY A 148 2.24 3.93 11.23
CA GLY A 148 2.57 2.99 10.16
C GLY A 148 2.99 1.65 10.73
N PHE A 149 2.51 0.58 10.11
CA PHE A 149 2.93 -0.79 10.33
C PHE A 149 3.54 -1.32 9.04
N ALA A 150 4.72 -1.91 9.14
CA ALA A 150 5.42 -2.51 8.01
C ALA A 150 5.76 -3.96 8.32
N LYS A 151 5.84 -4.77 7.27
CA LYS A 151 6.24 -6.17 7.32
C LYS A 151 6.85 -6.58 5.98
N ASP A 152 7.92 -7.36 6.02
CA ASP A 152 8.57 -7.97 4.85
C ASP A 152 8.98 -6.92 3.79
N GLY A 153 9.35 -5.72 4.23
CA GLY A 153 9.78 -4.60 3.39
C GLY A 153 8.63 -3.82 2.73
N MET A 154 7.40 -3.90 3.23
CA MET A 154 6.27 -3.12 2.73
C MET A 154 5.36 -2.62 3.87
N MET A 155 4.58 -1.58 3.58
CA MET A 155 3.52 -1.15 4.49
C MET A 155 2.37 -2.17 4.48
N VAL A 156 1.84 -2.47 5.66
CA VAL A 156 0.66 -3.34 5.86
C VAL A 156 -0.49 -2.63 6.56
N GLY A 157 -0.24 -1.44 7.12
CA GLY A 157 -1.28 -0.56 7.64
C GLY A 157 -0.76 0.86 7.85
N VAL A 158 -1.52 1.85 7.41
CA VAL A 158 -1.19 3.27 7.59
C VAL A 158 -2.42 4.04 8.06
N GLY A 159 -2.28 4.76 9.16
CA GLY A 159 -3.21 5.80 9.58
C GLY A 159 -2.64 7.17 9.29
N ALA A 160 -3.49 8.07 8.80
CA ALA A 160 -3.13 9.40 8.35
C ALA A 160 -4.20 10.42 8.79
N GLY A 161 -3.77 11.66 9.07
CA GLY A 161 -4.66 12.78 9.34
C GLY A 161 -5.47 12.67 10.63
N GLN A 162 -5.09 11.79 11.55
CA GLN A 162 -5.86 11.55 12.78
C GLN A 162 -5.49 12.57 13.87
N GLN A 163 -6.44 12.88 14.74
CA GLN A 163 -6.24 13.82 15.85
C GLN A 163 -5.78 13.08 17.13
N SER A 164 -6.39 11.92 17.40
CA SER A 164 -6.07 11.05 18.54
C SER A 164 -5.02 10.01 18.17
N ARG A 165 -3.95 9.92 18.97
CA ARG A 165 -2.87 8.93 18.76
C ARG A 165 -3.42 7.50 18.85
N VAL A 166 -4.24 7.23 19.86
CA VAL A 166 -4.83 5.90 20.08
C VAL A 166 -5.74 5.51 18.94
N ASP A 167 -6.54 6.44 18.43
CA ASP A 167 -7.45 6.15 17.31
C ASP A 167 -6.67 5.97 16.00
N CYS A 168 -5.56 6.68 15.82
CA CYS A 168 -4.65 6.43 14.71
C CYS A 168 -4.05 5.03 14.74
N VAL A 169 -3.65 4.54 15.93
CA VAL A 169 -3.17 3.16 16.12
C VAL A 169 -4.28 2.15 15.80
N LYS A 170 -5.49 2.35 16.33
CA LYS A 170 -6.64 1.48 16.04
C LYS A 170 -6.97 1.44 14.55
N LEU A 171 -6.98 2.59 13.88
CA LEU A 171 -7.25 2.69 12.44
C LEU A 171 -6.19 1.94 11.63
N ALA A 172 -4.91 2.22 11.87
CA ALA A 172 -3.81 1.55 11.18
C ALA A 172 -3.83 0.03 11.47
N GLY A 173 -4.10 -0.37 12.72
CA GLY A 173 -4.24 -1.77 13.12
C GLY A 173 -5.41 -2.51 12.45
N ARG A 174 -6.56 -1.85 12.21
CA ARG A 174 -7.65 -2.43 11.41
C ARG A 174 -7.22 -2.71 9.97
N LYS A 175 -6.38 -1.84 9.39
CA LYS A 175 -5.79 -2.08 8.06
C LYS A 175 -4.84 -3.28 8.08
N VAL A 176 -4.01 -3.41 9.10
CA VAL A 176 -3.16 -4.62 9.29
C VAL A 176 -4.00 -5.88 9.37
N ARG A 177 -5.07 -5.89 10.18
CA ARG A 177 -6.00 -7.03 10.28
C ARG A 177 -6.60 -7.38 8.93
N THR A 178 -7.07 -6.39 8.18
CA THR A 178 -7.64 -6.59 6.84
C THR A 178 -6.59 -7.11 5.87
N TRP A 179 -5.36 -6.57 5.93
CA TRP A 179 -4.25 -7.04 5.10
C TRP A 179 -3.97 -8.51 5.34
N TYR A 180 -3.87 -8.97 6.60
CA TYR A 180 -3.67 -10.38 6.94
C TYR A 180 -4.84 -11.27 6.48
N LEU A 181 -6.07 -10.86 6.78
CA LEU A 181 -7.25 -11.66 6.45
C LEU A 181 -7.46 -11.81 4.93
N ARG A 182 -6.88 -10.93 4.10
CA ARG A 182 -6.89 -11.13 2.64
C ARG A 182 -6.12 -12.38 2.19
N GLN A 183 -5.24 -12.94 3.02
CA GLN A 183 -4.57 -14.22 2.75
C GLN A 183 -5.31 -15.43 3.35
N HIS A 184 -6.44 -15.23 4.04
CA HIS A 184 -7.22 -16.33 4.59
C HIS A 184 -7.72 -17.26 3.47
N PRO A 185 -7.64 -18.61 3.61
CA PRO A 185 -8.03 -19.55 2.56
C PRO A 185 -9.44 -19.31 1.99
N LYS A 186 -10.45 -19.10 2.86
CA LYS A 186 -11.81 -18.73 2.43
C LYS A 186 -11.89 -17.46 1.58
N VAL A 187 -11.02 -16.47 1.82
CA VAL A 187 -11.01 -15.21 1.05
C VAL A 187 -10.34 -15.41 -0.30
N LEU A 188 -9.27 -16.21 -0.34
CA LEU A 188 -8.58 -16.55 -1.57
C LEU A 188 -9.44 -17.44 -2.49
N ASP A 189 -10.20 -18.37 -1.89
CA ASP A 189 -11.01 -19.37 -2.61
C ASP A 189 -12.38 -18.86 -3.12
N LEU A 190 -12.74 -17.61 -2.83
CA LEU A 190 -14.00 -17.02 -3.31
C LEU A 190 -14.21 -17.22 -4.83
N LYS A 191 -15.37 -17.80 -5.19
CA LYS A 191 -15.75 -18.14 -6.57
C LYS A 191 -16.69 -17.10 -7.18
N PHE A 192 -16.13 -16.25 -8.02
CA PHE A 192 -16.86 -15.19 -8.73
C PHE A 192 -17.46 -15.72 -10.02
N ARG A 193 -18.63 -15.19 -10.40
CA ARG A 193 -19.22 -15.41 -11.73
C ARG A 193 -18.28 -14.95 -12.85
N GLU A 194 -18.47 -15.53 -14.02
CA GLU A 194 -17.82 -15.05 -15.24
C GLU A 194 -18.15 -13.57 -15.50
N GLY A 195 -17.18 -12.82 -16.03
CA GLY A 195 -17.35 -11.40 -16.35
C GLY A 195 -17.13 -10.41 -15.19
N VAL A 196 -17.10 -10.86 -13.92
CA VAL A 196 -16.80 -9.96 -12.78
C VAL A 196 -15.38 -9.42 -12.91
N LYS A 197 -15.24 -8.09 -12.97
CA LYS A 197 -13.96 -7.42 -13.23
C LYS A 197 -13.01 -7.60 -12.05
N ARG A 198 -11.71 -7.48 -12.32
CA ARG A 198 -10.66 -7.65 -11.30
C ARG A 198 -10.85 -6.72 -10.08
N GLN A 199 -11.17 -5.45 -10.31
CA GLN A 199 -11.38 -4.50 -9.21
C GLN A 199 -12.58 -4.89 -8.35
N ASP A 200 -13.67 -5.34 -8.97
CA ASP A 200 -14.88 -5.77 -8.24
C ASP A 200 -14.57 -6.98 -7.36
N ARG A 201 -13.77 -7.94 -7.86
CA ARG A 201 -13.30 -9.09 -7.06
C ARG A 201 -12.45 -8.66 -5.85
N VAL A 202 -11.59 -7.66 -6.02
CA VAL A 202 -10.77 -7.11 -4.92
C VAL A 202 -11.67 -6.45 -3.88
N ASN A 203 -12.59 -5.60 -4.30
CA ASN A 203 -13.55 -4.93 -3.42
C ASN A 203 -14.41 -5.95 -2.67
N ALA A 204 -14.91 -6.96 -3.38
CA ALA A 204 -15.73 -8.02 -2.79
C ALA A 204 -14.99 -8.84 -1.73
N ARG A 205 -13.69 -9.11 -1.92
CA ARG A 205 -12.84 -9.77 -0.91
C ARG A 205 -12.65 -8.94 0.35
N VAL A 206 -12.43 -7.63 0.20
CA VAL A 206 -12.30 -6.73 1.36
C VAL A 206 -13.62 -6.67 2.12
N ARG A 207 -14.73 -6.46 1.40
CA ARG A 207 -16.07 -6.41 2.01
C ARG A 207 -16.48 -7.71 2.70
N TYR A 208 -16.05 -8.86 2.16
CA TYR A 208 -16.26 -10.16 2.80
C TYR A 208 -15.54 -10.27 4.17
N ILE A 209 -14.39 -9.61 4.32
CA ILE A 209 -13.65 -9.55 5.59
C ILE A 209 -14.34 -8.60 6.58
N GLU A 210 -14.72 -7.42 6.11
CA GLU A 210 -15.32 -6.36 6.93
C GLU A 210 -16.72 -6.77 7.44
N GLY A 211 -17.54 -7.36 6.56
CA GLY A 211 -18.86 -7.88 6.92
C GLY A 211 -19.93 -6.80 7.21
N ASP A 212 -19.60 -5.53 7.03
CA ASP A 212 -20.43 -4.37 7.37
C ASP A 212 -21.32 -3.92 6.19
N PHE A 213 -22.21 -4.83 5.76
CA PHE A 213 -23.14 -4.59 4.66
C PHE A 213 -24.44 -3.90 5.10
N THR A 214 -24.88 -2.89 4.36
CA THR A 214 -26.33 -2.60 4.29
C THR A 214 -27.07 -3.70 3.54
N PRO A 215 -28.40 -3.85 3.71
CA PRO A 215 -29.18 -4.84 2.96
C PRO A 215 -29.00 -4.73 1.43
N GLU A 216 -28.95 -3.52 0.89
CA GLU A 216 -28.80 -3.26 -0.55
C GLU A 216 -27.37 -3.56 -1.05
N GLU A 217 -26.36 -3.30 -0.21
CA GLU A 217 -24.98 -3.67 -0.50
C GLU A 217 -24.81 -5.18 -0.51
N ARG A 218 -25.47 -5.89 0.41
CA ARG A 218 -25.44 -7.34 0.49
C ARG A 218 -25.97 -7.97 -0.79
N VAL A 219 -27.14 -7.54 -1.29
CA VAL A 219 -27.71 -8.05 -2.55
C VAL A 219 -26.75 -7.86 -3.73
N ARG A 220 -26.14 -6.66 -3.84
CA ARG A 220 -25.17 -6.36 -4.91
C ARG A 220 -23.88 -7.17 -4.79
N TRP A 221 -23.43 -7.44 -3.56
CA TRP A 221 -22.26 -8.26 -3.31
C TRP A 221 -22.55 -9.74 -3.63
N GLU A 222 -23.66 -10.29 -3.15
CA GLU A 222 -24.08 -11.69 -3.40
C GLU A 222 -24.24 -11.98 -4.89
N ALA A 223 -24.74 -11.02 -5.68
CA ALA A 223 -24.89 -11.16 -7.13
C ALA A 223 -23.58 -11.41 -7.91
N GLN A 224 -22.41 -11.17 -7.30
CA GLN A 224 -21.11 -11.41 -7.93
C GLN A 224 -20.66 -12.88 -7.88
N PHE A 225 -21.34 -13.74 -7.12
CA PHE A 225 -20.94 -15.12 -6.87
C PHE A 225 -21.88 -16.12 -7.53
N GLU A 226 -21.33 -17.24 -8.00
CA GLU A 226 -22.14 -18.37 -8.50
C GLU A 226 -22.93 -18.99 -7.35
N THR A 227 -22.22 -19.25 -6.25
CA THR A 227 -22.75 -19.68 -4.96
C THR A 227 -22.29 -18.68 -3.91
N VAL A 228 -23.23 -18.10 -3.18
CA VAL A 228 -22.92 -17.15 -2.11
C VAL A 228 -22.06 -17.88 -1.06
N PRO A 229 -20.83 -17.40 -0.78
CA PRO A 229 -19.95 -18.05 0.18
C PRO A 229 -20.51 -17.88 1.60
N PRO A 230 -20.33 -18.87 2.50
CA PRO A 230 -20.66 -18.70 3.91
C PRO A 230 -19.83 -17.56 4.50
N PRO A 231 -20.31 -16.86 5.54
CA PRO A 231 -19.56 -15.76 6.13
C PRO A 231 -18.23 -16.23 6.73
N LEU A 232 -17.24 -15.34 6.72
CA LEU A 232 -16.02 -15.51 7.51
C LEU A 232 -16.35 -15.11 8.95
N THR A 233 -16.45 -16.10 9.84
CA THR A 233 -16.88 -15.85 11.23
C THR A 233 -15.79 -15.17 12.04
N ASP A 234 -16.14 -14.49 13.13
CA ASP A 234 -15.13 -13.83 13.98
C ASP A 234 -14.18 -14.84 14.61
N GLY A 235 -14.66 -16.04 14.98
CA GLY A 235 -13.79 -17.12 15.46
C GLY A 235 -12.75 -17.57 14.43
N GLU A 236 -13.14 -17.68 13.15
CA GLU A 236 -12.20 -18.00 12.06
C GLU A 236 -11.20 -16.86 11.81
N LYS A 237 -11.66 -15.60 11.89
CA LYS A 237 -10.76 -14.44 11.78
C LYS A 237 -9.74 -14.46 12.91
N ASP A 238 -10.18 -14.69 14.15
CA ASP A 238 -9.33 -14.65 15.33
C ASP A 238 -8.33 -15.83 15.34
N GLU A 239 -8.75 -17.03 14.92
CA GLU A 239 -7.85 -18.18 14.76
C GLU A 239 -6.76 -17.92 13.71
N PHE A 240 -7.12 -17.31 12.58
CA PHE A 240 -6.14 -16.95 11.55
C PHE A 240 -5.20 -15.85 12.02
N MET A 241 -5.73 -14.83 12.69
CA MET A 241 -4.94 -13.71 13.22
C MET A 241 -4.01 -14.13 14.37
N ALA A 242 -4.31 -15.21 15.09
CA ALA A 242 -3.41 -15.76 16.11
C ALA A 242 -2.06 -16.24 15.53
N ARG A 243 -1.99 -16.43 14.20
CA ARG A 243 -0.77 -16.81 13.47
C ARG A 243 -0.03 -15.60 12.87
N ALA A 244 -0.55 -14.39 13.05
CA ALA A 244 0.08 -13.17 12.53
C ALA A 244 1.30 -12.80 13.39
N GLU A 245 2.46 -12.65 12.75
CA GLU A 245 3.73 -12.36 13.42
C GLU A 245 4.62 -11.43 12.57
N GLY A 246 5.64 -10.84 13.20
CA GLY A 246 6.66 -10.06 12.49
C GLY A 246 6.16 -8.73 11.91
N VAL A 247 5.22 -8.08 12.61
CA VAL A 247 4.86 -6.66 12.42
C VAL A 247 5.48 -5.83 13.53
#